data_AF-A0A931ZP71-F1
#
_entry.id   AF-A0A931ZP71-F1
#
_cell.length_a   1.000
_cell.length_b   1.000
_cell.length_c   1.000
_cell.angle_alpha   90.00
_cell.angle_beta   90.00
_cell.angle_gamma   90.00
#
_symmetry.space_group_name_H-M   'P 1'
#
loop_
_entity.id
_entity.type
_entity.pdbx_description
1 polymer ?
#
loop_
_entity_poly.entity_id
_entity_poly.type
_entity_poly.pdbx_seq_one_letter_code
_entity_poly.pdbx_strand_id
1 'polypeptide(L)'
;MSLNSFIRNLQNKPYGARIRILWTTTIIIGIVLVAVWLATLKNNISNLGGENILGDNPLPDNNFLADQGNQAQNNYITAERTGLTPAGASEIFFKVNNPTQDILNFSPLDQIELKVGQTILTPLKLTNRQGQTFVKKILSNTENFGTLTFQQIEADNGTLIFDNLFFEQAPTNIFKETLELDFKNLSKTQELRD
;
A
#
# COMPACT_ATOMS: atom_id res chain seq x y z
N MET A 1 -42.49 6.60 -10.59
CA MET A 1 -43.24 5.80 -9.58
C MET A 1 -42.58 6.05 -8.23
N SER A 2 -43.29 6.57 -7.23
CA SER A 2 -42.65 6.93 -5.95
C SER A 2 -42.38 5.69 -5.09
N LEU A 3 -41.25 5.65 -4.38
CA LEU A 3 -40.85 4.53 -3.51
C LEU A 3 -41.98 4.11 -2.54
N ASN A 4 -42.72 5.11 -2.04
CA ASN A 4 -43.84 4.95 -1.13
C ASN A 4 -45.03 4.20 -1.76
N SER A 5 -45.27 4.37 -3.06
CA SER A 5 -46.32 3.63 -3.78
C SER A 5 -45.95 2.16 -4.02
N PHE A 6 -44.66 1.85 -4.17
CA PHE A 6 -44.16 0.50 -4.36
C PHE A 6 -44.21 -0.33 -3.06
N ILE A 7 -43.77 0.26 -1.95
CA ILE A 7 -43.78 -0.38 -0.63
C ILE A 7 -45.21 -0.72 -0.18
N ARG A 8 -46.16 0.20 -0.37
CA ARG A 8 -47.57 -0.01 0.00
C ARG A 8 -48.24 -1.12 -0.82
N ASN A 9 -47.83 -1.29 -2.09
CA ASN A 9 -48.36 -2.32 -2.97
C ASN A 9 -47.75 -3.72 -2.68
N LEU A 10 -46.51 -3.76 -2.18
CA LEU A 10 -45.88 -4.99 -1.68
C LEU A 10 -46.50 -5.47 -0.36
N GLN A 11 -46.90 -4.55 0.52
CA GLN A 11 -47.52 -4.86 1.81
C GLN A 11 -48.95 -5.40 1.75
N ASN A 12 -49.60 -5.40 0.58
CA ASN A 12 -50.95 -5.94 0.40
C ASN A 12 -50.98 -7.30 -0.32
N LYS A 13 -49.83 -7.89 -0.65
CA LYS A 13 -49.74 -9.21 -1.31
C LYS A 13 -49.54 -10.36 -0.31
N PRO A 14 -49.93 -11.60 -0.60
CA PRO A 14 -49.65 -12.74 0.28
C PRO A 14 -48.14 -12.96 0.47
N TYR A 15 -47.73 -13.44 1.66
CA TYR A 15 -46.33 -13.51 2.11
C TYR A 15 -45.39 -14.20 1.10
N GLY A 16 -45.82 -15.30 0.49
CA GLY A 16 -45.05 -16.02 -0.53
C GLY A 16 -44.78 -15.22 -1.81
N ALA A 17 -45.69 -14.31 -2.19
CA ALA A 17 -45.48 -13.40 -3.32
C ALA A 17 -44.50 -12.27 -2.99
N ARG A 18 -44.49 -11.78 -1.74
CA ARG A 18 -43.54 -10.73 -1.29
C ARG A 18 -42.10 -11.20 -1.33
N ILE A 19 -41.86 -12.42 -0.82
CA ILE A 19 -40.52 -13.01 -0.77
C ILE A 19 -39.98 -13.21 -2.20
N ARG A 20 -40.79 -13.75 -3.12
CA ARG A 20 -40.37 -13.93 -4.51
C ARG A 20 -40.00 -12.60 -5.18
N ILE A 21 -40.80 -11.55 -4.97
CA ILE A 21 -40.52 -10.24 -5.55
C ILE A 21 -39.24 -9.64 -4.94
N LEU A 22 -39.06 -9.73 -3.62
CA LEU A 22 -37.85 -9.26 -2.93
C LEU A 22 -36.59 -9.95 -3.47
N TRP A 23 -36.58 -11.28 -3.57
CA TRP A 23 -35.44 -12.02 -4.12
C TRP A 23 -35.16 -11.65 -5.58
N THR A 24 -36.19 -11.51 -6.42
CA THR A 24 -35.98 -11.07 -7.81
C THR A 24 -35.40 -9.67 -7.92
N THR A 25 -35.83 -8.73 -7.08
CA THR A 25 -35.27 -7.36 -7.07
C THR A 25 -33.82 -7.36 -6.59
N THR A 26 -33.47 -8.16 -5.58
CA THR A 26 -32.09 -8.26 -5.08
C THR A 26 -31.15 -8.83 -6.14
N ILE A 27 -31.59 -9.86 -6.88
CA ILE A 27 -30.79 -10.45 -7.98
C ILE A 27 -30.56 -9.43 -9.09
N ILE A 28 -31.60 -8.69 -9.50
CA ILE A 28 -31.50 -7.67 -10.55
C ILE A 28 -30.53 -6.56 -10.15
N ILE A 29 -30.60 -6.07 -8.91
CA ILE A 29 -29.68 -5.04 -8.40
C ILE A 29 -28.24 -5.57 -8.37
N GLY A 30 -28.03 -6.82 -7.96
CA GLY A 30 -26.72 -7.47 -7.97
C GLY A 30 -26.11 -7.53 -9.38
N ILE A 31 -26.90 -7.91 -10.39
CA ILE A 31 -26.46 -7.96 -11.79
C ILE A 31 -26.07 -6.58 -12.31
N VAL A 32 -26.87 -5.55 -12.00
CA VAL A 32 -26.58 -4.16 -12.39
C VAL A 32 -25.27 -3.66 -11.76
N LEU A 33 -25.03 -3.96 -10.48
CA LEU A 33 -23.78 -3.58 -9.81
C LEU A 33 -22.55 -4.25 -10.44
N VAL A 34 -22.65 -5.55 -10.77
CA VAL A 34 -21.57 -6.26 -11.47
C VAL A 34 -21.33 -5.69 -12.86
N ALA A 35 -22.39 -5.36 -13.62
CA ALA A 35 -22.27 -4.75 -14.93
C ALA A 35 -21.63 -3.35 -14.88
N VAL A 36 -22.00 -2.52 -13.89
CA VAL A 36 -21.40 -1.19 -13.67
C VAL A 36 -19.93 -1.33 -13.27
N TRP A 37 -19.60 -2.30 -12.42
CA TRP A 37 -18.21 -2.55 -12.02
C TRP A 37 -17.35 -3.00 -13.22
N LEU A 38 -17.86 -3.92 -14.05
CA LEU A 38 -17.19 -4.37 -15.29
C LEU A 38 -17.04 -3.24 -16.32
N ALA A 39 -18.04 -2.38 -16.48
CA ALA A 39 -17.96 -1.23 -17.38
C ALA A 39 -16.94 -0.19 -16.90
N THR A 40 -16.85 0.04 -15.59
CA THR A 40 -15.87 0.96 -14.99
C THR A 40 -14.44 0.42 -15.14
N LEU A 41 -14.25 -0.89 -14.99
CA LEU A 41 -12.97 -1.57 -15.30
C LEU A 41 -12.60 -1.40 -16.78
N LYS A 42 -13.54 -1.64 -17.70
CA LYS A 42 -13.30 -1.49 -19.14
C LYS A 42 -12.95 -0.05 -19.54
N ASN A 43 -13.62 0.95 -18.96
CA ASN A 43 -13.36 2.36 -19.25
C ASN A 43 -11.97 2.82 -18.76
N ASN A 44 -11.49 2.29 -17.63
CA ASN A 44 -10.13 2.57 -17.14
C ASN A 44 -9.05 1.85 -17.95
N ILE A 45 -9.36 0.68 -18.55
CA ILE A 45 -8.44 -0.06 -19.42
C ILE A 45 -8.39 0.55 -20.84
N SER A 46 -9.46 1.16 -21.34
CA SER A 46 -9.45 1.85 -22.64
C SER A 46 -8.64 3.15 -22.68
N ASN A 47 -8.28 3.72 -21.53
CA ASN A 47 -7.32 4.84 -21.45
C ASN A 47 -5.84 4.39 -21.44
N LEU A 48 -5.57 3.09 -21.57
CA LEU A 48 -4.22 2.52 -21.70
C LEU A 48 -3.93 2.00 -23.13
N GLY A 49 -4.72 2.42 -24.12
CA GLY A 49 -4.59 1.97 -25.49
C GLY A 49 -3.97 3.01 -26.44
N GLY A 50 -2.66 2.88 -26.68
CA GLY A 50 -2.13 2.96 -28.05
C GLY A 50 -1.53 4.29 -28.51
N GLU A 51 -0.41 4.70 -27.92
CA GLU A 51 0.62 5.38 -28.71
C GLU A 51 1.48 4.29 -29.37
N ASN A 52 1.55 4.33 -30.70
CA ASN A 52 2.23 3.33 -31.51
C ASN A 52 3.74 3.28 -31.19
N ILE A 53 4.17 2.25 -30.48
CA ILE A 53 5.57 1.81 -30.46
C ILE A 53 5.67 0.52 -31.30
N LEU A 54 5.29 0.62 -32.58
CA LEU A 54 5.70 -0.37 -33.58
C LEU A 54 7.05 0.08 -34.15
N GLY A 55 8.10 -0.15 -33.37
CA GLY A 55 9.41 -0.49 -33.91
C GLY A 55 9.51 -2.00 -33.85
N ASP A 56 9.61 -2.65 -35.01
CA ASP A 56 9.79 -4.10 -35.15
C ASP A 56 10.84 -4.61 -34.17
N ASN A 57 10.41 -5.34 -33.15
CA ASN A 57 11.26 -6.26 -32.42
C ASN A 57 10.48 -7.58 -32.27
N PRO A 58 11.06 -8.72 -32.69
CA PRO A 58 10.39 -10.00 -32.64
C PRO A 58 10.13 -10.40 -31.19
N LEU A 59 9.10 -11.23 -31.01
CA LEU A 59 8.65 -11.83 -29.75
C LEU A 59 9.81 -12.12 -28.78
N PRO A 60 9.72 -11.73 -27.49
CA PRO A 60 10.75 -12.06 -26.54
C PRO A 60 10.72 -13.56 -26.25
N ASP A 61 11.77 -14.24 -26.71
CA ASP A 61 12.20 -15.54 -26.24
C ASP A 61 12.36 -15.53 -24.72
N ASN A 62 12.04 -16.67 -24.12
CA ASN A 62 12.00 -16.91 -22.67
C ASN A 62 13.36 -16.69 -21.99
N ASN A 63 13.70 -15.43 -21.70
CA ASN A 63 14.84 -15.06 -20.87
C ASN A 63 14.38 -14.12 -19.75
N PHE A 64 13.84 -14.71 -18.68
CA PHE A 64 13.53 -14.07 -17.39
C PHE A 64 14.79 -13.60 -16.60
N LEU A 65 15.91 -13.35 -17.28
CA LEU A 65 17.20 -13.03 -16.65
C LEU A 65 17.96 -11.89 -17.36
N ALA A 66 17.25 -10.96 -18.00
CA ALA A 66 17.87 -9.78 -18.61
C ALA A 66 17.06 -8.50 -18.34
N ASP A 67 16.78 -8.24 -17.07
CA ASP A 67 16.44 -6.88 -16.60
C ASP A 67 17.11 -6.53 -15.26
N GLN A 68 18.27 -7.16 -15.00
CA GLN A 68 19.17 -6.78 -13.90
C GLN A 68 20.30 -5.84 -14.37
N GLY A 69 19.99 -4.97 -15.32
CA GLY A 69 20.98 -4.06 -15.92
C GLY A 69 20.81 -2.59 -15.55
N ASN A 70 19.63 -2.16 -15.10
CA ASN A 70 19.38 -0.80 -14.65
C ASN A 70 18.28 -0.81 -13.60
N GLN A 71 18.66 -1.09 -12.34
CA GLN A 71 17.86 -0.65 -11.20
C GLN A 71 17.92 0.88 -11.19
N ALA A 72 17.03 1.51 -11.98
CA ALA A 72 16.50 2.80 -11.58
C ALA A 72 16.09 2.62 -10.12
N GLN A 73 16.72 3.40 -9.25
CA GLN A 73 16.65 3.35 -7.80
C GLN A 73 15.20 3.57 -7.36
N ASN A 74 14.38 2.53 -7.44
CA ASN A 74 13.00 2.55 -6.99
C ASN A 74 13.06 2.52 -5.47
N ASN A 75 12.91 3.68 -4.85
CA ASN A 75 12.72 3.77 -3.42
C ASN A 75 11.32 3.20 -3.12
N TYR A 76 11.28 1.99 -2.55
CA TYR A 76 10.03 1.35 -2.14
C TYR A 76 9.53 1.95 -0.83
N ILE A 77 10.39 2.57 -0.04
CA ILE A 77 10.09 3.12 1.28
C ILE A 77 10.39 4.62 1.29
N THR A 78 9.48 5.39 1.84
CA THR A 78 9.66 6.84 2.04
C THR A 78 9.34 7.22 3.48
N ALA A 79 10.17 8.06 4.08
CA ALA A 79 9.85 8.69 5.36
C ALA A 79 8.88 9.85 5.13
N GLU A 80 7.81 9.89 5.91
CA GLU A 80 6.73 10.88 5.76
C GLU A 80 6.87 12.00 6.78
N ARG A 81 7.12 11.65 8.04
CA ARG A 81 7.28 12.59 9.16
C ARG A 81 7.89 11.91 10.36
N THR A 82 8.30 12.71 11.33
CA THR A 82 8.67 12.24 12.67
C THR A 82 7.78 12.85 13.74
N GLY A 83 7.61 12.15 14.86
CA GLY A 83 6.83 12.60 16.00
C GLY A 83 7.37 12.06 17.32
N LEU A 84 6.64 12.34 18.40
CA LEU A 84 6.93 11.83 19.74
C LEU A 84 5.67 11.19 20.32
N THR A 85 5.83 10.05 20.97
CA THR A 85 4.80 9.50 21.85
C THR A 85 4.61 10.37 23.09
N PRO A 86 3.49 10.26 23.82
CA PRO A 86 3.31 10.94 25.11
C PRO A 86 4.38 10.62 26.16
N ALA A 87 5.06 9.48 26.02
CA ALA A 87 6.14 9.04 26.89
C ALA A 87 7.54 9.53 26.45
N GLY A 88 7.63 10.35 25.38
CA GLY A 88 8.89 10.90 24.88
C GLY A 88 9.67 10.01 23.92
N ALA A 89 9.18 8.81 23.61
CA ALA A 89 9.77 7.94 22.59
C ALA A 89 9.57 8.53 21.18
N SER A 90 10.58 8.41 20.31
CA SER A 90 10.53 8.96 18.95
C SER A 90 9.79 8.04 18.00
N GLU A 91 8.97 8.62 17.12
CA GLU A 91 8.23 7.92 16.09
C GLU A 91 8.67 8.38 14.71
N ILE A 92 8.92 7.44 13.80
CA ILE A 92 9.18 7.69 12.39
C ILE A 92 8.05 7.06 11.59
N PHE A 93 7.26 7.92 10.94
CA PHE A 93 6.16 7.50 10.07
C PHE A 93 6.70 7.34 8.66
N PHE A 94 6.38 6.21 8.04
CA PHE A 94 6.85 5.89 6.70
C PHE A 94 5.74 5.30 5.84
N LYS A 95 5.96 5.30 4.54
CA LYS A 95 5.12 4.66 3.54
C LYS A 95 5.97 3.65 2.78
N VAL A 96 5.37 2.50 2.47
CA VAL A 96 5.93 1.52 1.55
C VAL A 96 5.04 1.46 0.32
N ASN A 97 5.61 1.68 -0.85
CA ASN A 97 4.95 1.58 -2.14
C ASN A 97 5.60 0.43 -2.93
N ASN A 98 4.81 -0.59 -3.26
CA ASN A 98 5.28 -1.69 -4.11
C ASN A 98 4.68 -1.55 -5.52
N PRO A 99 5.38 -0.90 -6.48
CA PRO A 99 4.88 -0.74 -7.85
C PRO A 99 5.06 -2.01 -8.71
N THR A 100 5.60 -3.09 -8.16
CA THR A 100 5.90 -4.31 -8.92
C THR A 100 4.68 -5.22 -9.06
N GLN A 101 4.78 -6.23 -9.91
CA GLN A 101 3.80 -7.32 -10.03
C GLN A 101 4.01 -8.46 -9.02
N ASP A 102 5.00 -8.34 -8.12
CA ASP A 102 5.32 -9.36 -7.13
C ASP A 102 5.03 -8.87 -5.70
N ILE A 103 5.02 -9.79 -4.74
CA ILE A 103 4.92 -9.48 -3.32
C ILE A 103 6.31 -9.11 -2.80
N LEU A 104 6.42 -7.93 -2.20
CA LEU A 104 7.61 -7.51 -1.46
C LEU A 104 7.50 -8.00 -0.02
N ASN A 105 8.44 -8.83 0.40
CA ASN A 105 8.61 -9.22 1.80
C ASN A 105 9.37 -8.09 2.52
N PHE A 106 8.72 -7.55 3.54
CA PHE A 106 9.21 -6.39 4.28
C PHE A 106 10.20 -6.80 5.38
N SER A 107 11.13 -5.90 5.70
CA SER A 107 12.16 -6.12 6.70
C SER A 107 11.57 -6.53 8.06
N PRO A 108 12.08 -7.62 8.66
CA PRO A 108 11.82 -7.93 10.06
C PRO A 108 12.30 -6.80 10.99
N LEU A 109 11.65 -6.64 12.15
CA LEU A 109 11.94 -5.56 13.11
C LEU A 109 13.42 -5.51 13.53
N ASP A 110 14.03 -6.68 13.71
CA ASP A 110 15.44 -6.86 14.11
C ASP A 110 16.44 -6.64 12.96
N GLN A 111 15.96 -6.44 11.74
CA GLN A 111 16.75 -6.09 10.55
C GLN A 111 16.54 -4.63 10.12
N ILE A 112 15.92 -3.83 10.99
CA ILE A 112 15.74 -2.39 10.80
C ILE A 112 16.64 -1.67 11.79
N GLU A 113 17.43 -0.73 11.28
CA GLU A 113 18.39 0.03 12.07
C GLU A 113 18.26 1.53 11.77
N LEU A 114 18.35 2.36 12.82
CA LEU A 114 18.54 3.78 12.67
C LEU A 114 19.95 4.15 13.12
N LYS A 115 20.75 4.71 12.21
CA LYS A 115 22.09 5.20 12.49
C LYS A 115 22.06 6.70 12.72
N VAL A 116 22.56 7.13 13.86
CA VAL A 116 22.56 8.54 14.28
C VAL A 116 23.96 8.88 14.78
N GLY A 117 24.74 9.58 13.96
CA GLY A 117 26.17 9.76 14.22
C GLY A 117 26.90 8.42 14.30
N GLN A 118 27.42 8.08 15.49
CA GLN A 118 28.08 6.78 15.76
C GLN A 118 27.17 5.77 16.47
N THR A 119 25.95 6.16 16.82
CA THR A 119 25.00 5.30 17.55
C THR A 119 24.12 4.54 16.58
N ILE A 120 23.89 3.26 16.86
CA ILE A 120 22.91 2.43 16.15
C ILE A 120 21.74 2.17 17.10
N LEU A 121 20.54 2.51 16.67
CA LEU A 121 19.29 2.31 17.40
C LEU A 121 18.44 1.28 16.68
N THR A 122 17.96 0.28 17.42
CA THR A 122 16.96 -0.67 16.93
C THR A 122 15.56 -0.19 17.31
N PRO A 123 14.56 -0.33 16.42
CA PRO A 123 13.20 0.04 16.74
C PRO A 123 12.63 -0.87 17.84
N LEU A 124 11.91 -0.26 18.78
CA LEU A 124 11.18 -0.94 19.83
C LEU A 124 9.89 -1.56 19.30
N LYS A 125 9.26 -0.92 18.31
CA LYS A 125 7.98 -1.33 17.71
C LYS A 125 7.93 -0.97 16.24
N LEU A 126 7.18 -1.78 15.51
CA LEU A 126 6.78 -1.55 14.13
C LEU A 126 5.27 -1.82 14.01
N THR A 127 4.51 -0.76 13.78
CA THR A 127 3.05 -0.81 13.70
C THR A 127 2.53 -0.12 12.45
N ASN A 128 1.27 -0.33 12.10
CA ASN A 128 0.55 0.51 11.14
C ASN A 128 0.03 1.79 11.82
N ARG A 129 -0.64 2.67 11.04
CA ARG A 129 -1.24 3.93 11.54
C ARG A 129 -2.31 3.74 12.62
N GLN A 130 -2.86 2.54 12.79
CA GLN A 130 -3.87 2.22 13.81
C GLN A 130 -3.24 1.59 15.07
N GLY A 131 -1.90 1.53 15.15
CA GLY A 131 -1.18 0.93 16.27
C GLY A 131 -1.18 -0.61 16.28
N GLN A 132 -1.63 -1.24 15.20
CA GLN A 132 -1.60 -2.71 15.04
C GLN A 132 -0.26 -3.14 14.43
N THR A 133 0.10 -4.42 14.57
CA THR A 133 1.31 -4.98 13.94
C THR A 133 1.35 -4.66 12.44
N PHE A 134 2.48 -4.15 11.96
CA PHE A 134 2.67 -3.86 10.54
C PHE A 134 2.68 -5.15 9.70
N VAL A 135 2.23 -5.05 8.45
CA VAL A 135 2.21 -6.18 7.52
C VAL A 135 3.64 -6.61 7.15
N LYS A 136 3.86 -7.92 7.04
CA LYS A 136 5.17 -8.47 6.61
C LYS A 136 5.30 -8.62 5.09
N LYS A 137 4.16 -8.58 4.40
CA LYS A 137 4.07 -8.76 2.94
C LYS A 137 3.33 -7.57 2.36
N ILE A 138 3.97 -6.88 1.44
CA ILE A 138 3.43 -5.73 0.72
C ILE A 138 2.98 -6.24 -0.65
N LEU A 139 1.66 -6.24 -0.87
CA LEU A 139 1.08 -6.75 -2.09
C LEU A 139 1.49 -5.90 -3.29
N SER A 140 1.49 -6.53 -4.47
CA SER A 140 1.73 -5.86 -5.74
C SER A 140 0.79 -4.66 -5.95
N ASN A 141 1.33 -3.56 -6.46
CA ASN A 141 0.64 -2.30 -6.74
C ASN A 141 -0.14 -1.74 -5.54
N THR A 142 0.38 -1.93 -4.32
CA THR A 142 -0.22 -1.40 -3.09
C THR A 142 0.72 -0.48 -2.32
N GLU A 143 0.11 0.40 -1.54
CA GLU A 143 0.78 1.23 -0.55
C GLU A 143 0.38 0.82 0.87
N ASN A 144 1.35 0.80 1.78
CA ASN A 144 1.14 0.52 3.19
C ASN A 144 1.83 1.58 4.05
N PHE A 145 1.22 1.97 5.17
CA PHE A 145 1.74 3.01 6.04
C PHE A 145 2.13 2.43 7.40
N GLY A 146 3.37 2.71 7.81
CA GLY A 146 3.95 2.20 9.03
C GLY A 146 4.46 3.30 9.94
N THR A 147 4.68 2.91 11.19
CA THR A 147 5.31 3.69 12.24
C THR A 147 6.37 2.83 12.91
N LEU A 148 7.60 3.31 12.93
CA LEU A 148 8.67 2.77 13.75
C LEU A 148 8.76 3.61 15.03
N THR A 149 8.84 2.96 16.18
CA THR A 149 9.07 3.62 17.47
C THR A 149 10.48 3.30 17.96
N PHE A 150 11.24 4.32 18.33
CA PHE A 150 12.58 4.21 18.90
C PHE A 150 12.60 4.79 20.31
N GLN A 151 13.69 4.57 21.04
CA GLN A 151 14.02 5.43 22.17
C GLN A 151 14.15 6.90 21.70
N GLN A 152 14.13 7.85 22.62
CA GLN A 152 14.25 9.26 22.27
C GLN A 152 15.53 9.51 21.45
N ILE A 153 15.36 10.12 20.27
CA ILE A 153 16.46 10.45 19.36
C ILE A 153 16.90 11.89 19.62
N GLU A 154 18.15 12.07 20.05
CA GLU A 154 18.76 13.38 20.30
C GLU A 154 19.71 13.77 19.15
N ALA A 155 19.16 13.90 17.95
CA ALA A 155 19.92 14.32 16.78
C ALA A 155 19.05 15.03 15.75
N ASP A 156 19.72 15.73 14.83
CA ASP A 156 19.07 16.47 13.75
C ASP A 156 18.85 15.62 12.49
N ASN A 157 19.70 14.61 12.27
CA ASN A 157 19.65 13.72 11.12
C ASN A 157 20.04 12.30 11.49
N GLY A 158 19.72 11.36 10.60
CA GLY A 158 20.10 9.97 10.74
C GLY A 158 19.79 9.17 9.48
N THR A 159 20.32 7.96 9.42
CA THR A 159 20.15 7.07 8.28
C THR A 159 19.34 5.86 8.72
N LEU A 160 18.13 5.71 8.20
CA LEU A 160 17.25 4.58 8.48
C LEU A 160 17.46 3.49 7.43
N ILE A 161 17.71 2.28 7.91
CA ILE A 161 18.10 1.13 7.10
C ILE A 161 17.04 0.04 7.27
N PHE A 162 16.55 -0.46 6.14
CA PHE A 162 15.69 -1.63 6.04
C PHE A 162 16.48 -2.72 5.33
N ASP A 163 16.99 -3.68 6.08
CA ASP A 163 17.74 -4.82 5.52
C ASP A 163 16.82 -6.03 5.32
N ASN A 164 17.29 -7.02 4.57
CA ASN A 164 16.58 -8.27 4.33
C ASN A 164 15.22 -8.10 3.61
N LEU A 165 15.13 -7.15 2.67
CA LEU A 165 14.00 -7.02 1.76
C LEU A 165 14.17 -7.98 0.58
N PHE A 166 13.09 -8.60 0.11
CA PHE A 166 13.15 -9.48 -1.07
C PHE A 166 11.77 -9.66 -1.71
N PHE A 167 11.76 -10.03 -2.98
CA PHE A 167 10.55 -10.36 -3.72
C PHE A 167 10.24 -11.85 -3.62
N GLU A 168 8.97 -12.24 -3.47
CA GLU A 168 8.55 -13.63 -3.24
C GLU A 168 8.98 -14.58 -4.37
N GLN A 169 8.95 -14.12 -5.63
CA GLN A 169 9.38 -14.92 -6.79
C GLN A 169 10.91 -15.00 -6.91
N ALA A 170 11.66 -14.17 -6.19
CA ALA A 170 13.11 -14.15 -6.18
C ALA A 170 13.66 -14.06 -4.74
N PRO A 171 13.41 -15.08 -3.89
CA PRO A 171 13.68 -15.00 -2.45
C PRO A 171 15.18 -14.97 -2.09
N THR A 172 16.05 -15.33 -3.03
CA THR A 172 17.51 -15.23 -2.86
C THR A 172 18.05 -13.84 -3.19
N ASN A 173 17.27 -13.00 -3.87
CA ASN A 173 17.67 -11.64 -4.24
C ASN A 173 17.32 -10.68 -3.11
N ILE A 174 18.06 -10.82 -2.01
CA ILE A 174 17.93 -9.99 -0.84
C ILE A 174 18.59 -8.63 -1.12
N PHE A 175 17.89 -7.56 -0.76
CA PHE A 175 18.38 -6.21 -0.89
C PHE A 175 18.08 -5.38 0.35
N LYS A 176 18.68 -4.20 0.37
CA LYS A 176 18.58 -3.22 1.45
C LYS A 176 18.08 -1.90 0.89
N GLU A 177 17.26 -1.22 1.68
CA GLU A 177 16.85 0.15 1.42
C GLU A 177 17.36 1.07 2.52
N THR A 178 17.82 2.26 2.12
CA THR A 178 18.44 3.23 3.04
C THR A 178 17.84 4.60 2.80
N LEU A 179 17.34 5.21 3.87
CA LEU A 179 16.72 6.53 3.86
C LEU A 179 17.53 7.49 4.69
N GLU A 180 17.99 8.57 4.09
CA GLU A 180 18.55 9.70 4.81
C GLU A 180 17.40 10.53 5.40
N LEU A 181 17.44 10.74 6.70
CA LEU A 181 16.40 11.44 7.45
C LEU A 181 16.94 12.78 7.96
N ASP A 182 16.16 13.82 7.72
CA ASP A 182 16.31 15.12 8.37
C ASP A 182 15.12 15.29 9.31
N PHE A 183 15.37 15.08 10.61
CA PHE A 183 14.33 15.08 11.63
C PHE A 183 13.70 16.47 11.82
N LYS A 184 14.46 17.55 11.55
CA LYS A 184 13.94 18.92 11.64
C LYS A 184 12.97 19.24 10.51
N ASN A 185 13.22 18.73 9.31
CA ASN A 185 12.32 18.94 8.19
C ASN A 185 11.09 18.03 8.27
N LEU A 186 11.28 16.79 8.71
CA LEU A 186 10.19 15.80 8.86
C LEU A 186 9.22 16.14 10.01
N SER A 187 9.66 16.85 11.05
CA SER A 187 8.77 17.33 12.12
C SER A 187 7.91 18.52 11.70
N LYS A 188 8.43 19.45 10.89
CA LYS A 188 7.68 20.63 10.39
C LYS A 188 6.49 20.28 9.51
N THR A 189 6.55 19.15 8.79
CA THR A 189 5.41 18.65 7.99
C THR A 189 4.19 18.32 8.85
N GLN A 190 4.37 18.12 10.17
CA GLN A 190 3.27 17.93 11.12
C GLN A 190 2.53 19.25 11.41
N GLU A 191 3.24 20.34 11.66
CA GLU A 191 2.65 21.64 12.05
C GLU A 191 1.79 22.29 10.95
N LEU A 192 1.99 21.91 9.68
CA LEU A 192 1.23 22.45 8.55
C LEU A 192 -0.11 21.73 8.29
N ARG A 193 -0.39 20.65 9.02
CA ARG A 193 -1.59 19.82 8.82
C ARG A 193 -2.59 19.87 9.98
N ASP A 194 -2.21 20.51 11.09
CA ASP A 194 -3.07 20.82 12.23
C ASP A 194 -3.64 22.25 12.09
#